data_AF-A0A5P3ADV3-F1
#
_entry.id   AF-A0A5P3ADV3-F1
#
_cell.length_a   1.000
_cell.length_b   1.000
_cell.length_c   1.000
_cell.angle_alpha   90.00
_cell.angle_beta   90.00
_cell.angle_gamma   90.00
#
_symmetry.space_group_name_H-M   'P 1'
#
loop_
_entity.id
_entity.type
_entity.pdbx_description
1 polymer ?
#
loop_
_entity_poly.entity_id
_entity_poly.type
_entity_poly.pdbx_seq_one_letter_code
_entity_poly.pdbx_strand_id
1 'polypeptide(L)'
;MSVWPEITAPAMYDDPAPGWKDPGLPDFALIHAVARKLGYVIGLHGSMRRDCDLVAVPWTFAAGSDEYLVDALCTCLSGRVIGEPEEKPHGRRAWIIQVDGWVKNIDLSVMPRV
;
A
#
# COMPACT_ATOMS: atom_id res chain seq x y z
N MET A 1 -4.54 19.49 6.99
CA MET A 1 -4.63 18.04 6.74
C MET A 1 -5.21 17.86 5.35
N SER A 2 -4.52 17.17 4.44
CA SER A 2 -5.14 16.76 3.17
C SER A 2 -6.14 15.67 3.49
N VAL A 3 -7.42 15.90 3.22
CA VAL A 3 -8.45 14.87 3.36
C VAL A 3 -8.21 13.83 2.27
N TRP A 4 -7.96 12.58 2.64
CA TRP A 4 -8.03 11.44 1.73
C TRP A 4 -9.41 10.79 1.92
N PRO A 5 -10.08 10.29 0.86
CA PRO A 5 -11.37 9.65 1.02
C PRO A 5 -11.28 8.43 1.93
N GLU A 6 -12.33 8.19 2.71
CA GLU A 6 -12.52 6.91 3.39
C GLU A 6 -12.78 5.83 2.35
N ILE A 7 -12.04 4.73 2.45
CA ILE A 7 -12.13 3.59 1.53
C ILE A 7 -12.65 2.40 2.32
N THR A 8 -13.70 1.77 1.81
CA THR A 8 -14.20 0.49 2.33
C THR A 8 -13.76 -0.63 1.40
N ALA A 9 -13.06 -1.63 1.94
CA ALA A 9 -12.69 -2.81 1.16
C ALA A 9 -13.93 -3.65 0.83
N PRO A 10 -13.95 -4.34 -0.32
CA PRO A 10 -14.92 -5.39 -0.56
C PRO A 10 -14.70 -6.55 0.41
N ALA A 11 -15.77 -7.34 0.60
CA ALA A 11 -15.72 -8.58 1.35
C ALA A 11 -14.64 -9.51 0.79
N MET A 12 -13.89 -10.17 1.68
CA MET A 12 -12.82 -11.08 1.28
C MET A 12 -13.39 -12.36 0.65
N TYR A 13 -14.52 -12.83 1.17
CA TYR A 13 -15.21 -14.03 0.72
C TYR A 13 -16.66 -13.72 0.38
N ASP A 14 -17.17 -14.35 -0.69
CA ASP A 14 -18.57 -14.20 -1.09
C ASP A 14 -19.53 -15.01 -0.18
N ASP A 15 -19.04 -16.09 0.43
CA ASP A 15 -19.77 -16.93 1.41
C ASP A 15 -18.87 -17.24 2.62
N PRO A 16 -18.75 -16.30 3.58
CA PRO A 16 -17.85 -16.46 4.70
C PRO A 16 -18.45 -17.39 5.78
N ALA A 17 -17.59 -18.11 6.50
CA ALA A 17 -18.01 -18.94 7.63
C ALA A 17 -18.75 -18.12 8.70
N PRO A 18 -19.75 -18.69 9.40
CA PRO A 18 -20.47 -17.98 10.45
C PRO A 18 -19.52 -17.37 11.49
N GLY A 19 -19.72 -16.07 11.78
CA GLY A 19 -18.89 -15.32 12.72
C GLY A 19 -17.63 -14.69 12.12
N TRP A 20 -17.36 -14.89 10.82
CA TRP A 20 -16.34 -14.14 10.10
C TRP A 20 -16.61 -12.63 10.16
N LYS A 21 -15.53 -11.87 10.38
CA LYS A 21 -15.54 -10.41 10.26
C LYS A 21 -14.49 -10.06 9.24
N ASP A 22 -14.91 -9.38 8.17
CA ASP A 22 -13.95 -8.94 7.16
C ASP A 22 -12.90 -8.04 7.79
N PRO A 23 -11.61 -8.29 7.48
CA PRO A 23 -10.56 -7.44 7.99
C PRO A 23 -10.67 -6.06 7.35
N GLY A 24 -10.49 -5.04 8.18
CA GLY A 24 -10.43 -3.66 7.73
C GLY A 24 -9.18 -3.37 6.90
N LEU A 25 -9.02 -2.09 6.58
CA LEU A 25 -7.90 -1.55 5.82
C LEU A 25 -6.96 -0.73 6.72
N PRO A 26 -5.63 -0.76 6.47
CA PRO A 26 -4.66 0.07 7.19
C PRO A 26 -4.96 1.57 7.02
N ASP A 27 -4.29 2.43 7.78
CA ASP A 27 -4.56 3.89 7.74
C ASP A 27 -4.16 4.52 6.39
N PHE A 28 -5.14 4.66 5.50
CA PHE A 28 -4.97 5.25 4.17
C PHE A 28 -4.60 6.73 4.21
N ALA A 29 -5.08 7.48 5.19
CA ALA A 29 -4.74 8.89 5.33
C ALA A 29 -3.24 9.03 5.66
N LEU A 30 -2.73 8.15 6.52
CA LEU A 30 -1.31 8.06 6.84
C LEU A 30 -0.47 7.61 5.64
N ILE A 31 -0.89 6.55 4.93
CA ILE A 31 -0.21 6.07 3.71
C ILE A 31 -0.07 7.22 2.70
N HIS A 32 -1.17 7.91 2.40
CA HIS A 32 -1.15 9.03 1.47
C HIS A 32 -0.27 10.19 1.97
N ALA A 33 -0.33 10.53 3.27
CA ALA A 33 0.50 11.59 3.84
C ALA A 33 2.00 11.29 3.77
N VAL A 34 2.41 10.05 4.04
CA VAL A 34 3.80 9.60 3.93
C VAL A 34 4.25 9.64 2.46
N ALA A 35 3.48 9.04 1.56
CA ALA A 35 3.79 9.02 0.14
C ALA A 35 3.94 10.44 -0.44
N ARG A 36 3.01 11.35 -0.13
CA ARG A 36 3.09 12.74 -0.60
C ARG A 36 4.34 13.47 -0.10
N LYS A 37 4.72 13.27 1.16
CA LYS A 37 5.96 13.87 1.71
C LYS A 37 7.20 13.42 0.93
N LEU A 38 7.17 12.21 0.39
CA LEU A 38 8.26 11.62 -0.40
C LEU A 38 8.11 11.85 -1.90
N GLY A 39 7.18 12.70 -2.32
CA GLY A 39 7.01 13.09 -3.72
C GLY A 39 6.23 12.09 -4.57
N TYR A 40 5.46 11.19 -3.93
CA TYR A 40 4.62 10.19 -4.60
C TYR A 40 3.13 10.53 -4.53
N VAL A 41 2.38 10.04 -5.51
CA VAL A 41 0.93 9.89 -5.44
C VAL A 41 0.57 8.41 -5.33
N ILE A 42 -0.50 8.09 -4.61
CA ILE A 42 -1.01 6.72 -4.42
C ILE A 42 -2.28 6.53 -5.25
N GLY A 43 -2.39 5.38 -5.91
CA GLY A 43 -3.61 4.90 -6.56
C GLY A 43 -3.98 3.49 -6.11
N LEU A 44 -5.24 3.12 -6.22
CA LEU A 44 -5.71 1.73 -6.10
C LEU A 44 -5.52 1.02 -7.43
N HIS A 45 -5.03 -0.22 -7.47
CA HIS A 45 -4.85 -0.95 -8.74
C HIS A 45 -5.33 -2.40 -8.76
N GLY A 46 -5.97 -2.87 -7.69
CA GLY A 46 -6.43 -4.25 -7.61
C GLY A 46 -7.80 -4.37 -6.95
N SER A 47 -8.17 -5.61 -6.65
CA SER A 47 -9.51 -5.97 -6.19
C SER A 47 -9.77 -5.59 -4.74
N MET A 48 -8.73 -5.37 -3.93
CA MET A 48 -8.82 -5.08 -2.49
C MET A 48 -9.45 -6.22 -1.64
N ARG A 49 -9.73 -7.40 -2.23
CA ARG A 49 -10.39 -8.52 -1.54
C ARG A 49 -9.46 -9.20 -0.54
N ARG A 50 -8.29 -9.66 -1.00
CA ARG A 50 -7.30 -10.40 -0.19
C ARG A 50 -6.20 -9.51 0.33
N ASP A 51 -5.73 -8.61 -0.52
CA ASP A 51 -4.59 -7.74 -0.29
C ASP A 51 -5.04 -6.27 -0.44
N CYS A 52 -4.28 -5.33 0.10
CA CYS A 52 -4.46 -3.90 -0.08
C CYS A 52 -3.58 -3.44 -1.25
N ASP A 53 -4.14 -3.51 -2.46
CA ASP A 53 -3.45 -3.29 -3.73
C ASP A 53 -3.26 -1.78 -4.04
N LEU A 54 -2.02 -1.29 -3.89
CA LEU A 54 -1.65 0.12 -4.06
C LEU A 54 -0.54 0.33 -5.07
N VAL A 55 -0.66 1.39 -5.88
CA VAL A 55 0.38 1.82 -6.81
C VAL A 55 0.89 3.18 -6.38
N ALA A 56 2.20 3.29 -6.19
CA ALA A 56 2.88 4.56 -5.95
C ALA A 56 3.53 5.04 -7.26
N VAL A 57 3.17 6.25 -7.66
CA VAL A 57 3.74 6.90 -8.86
C VAL A 57 4.55 8.12 -8.42
N PRO A 58 5.84 8.23 -8.79
CA PRO A 58 6.61 9.43 -8.49
C PRO A 58 5.97 10.62 -9.20
N TRP A 59 5.60 11.64 -8.43
CA TRP A 59 4.86 12.81 -8.89
C TRP A 59 5.71 14.09 -8.94
N THR A 60 6.90 14.04 -8.33
CA THR A 60 7.82 15.16 -8.27
C THR A 60 9.21 14.72 -8.72
N PHE A 61 10.02 15.65 -9.24
CA PHE A 61 11.42 15.39 -9.58
C PHE A 61 12.27 14.99 -8.38
N ALA A 62 11.86 15.37 -7.17
CA ALA A 62 12.55 15.07 -5.92
C ALA A 62 12.03 13.80 -5.23
N ALA A 63 11.25 12.96 -5.92
CA ALA A 63 10.72 11.73 -5.33
C ALA A 63 11.86 10.87 -4.76
N GLY A 64 11.69 10.37 -3.54
CA GLY A 64 12.63 9.45 -2.88
C GLY A 64 12.73 8.11 -3.62
N SER A 65 13.70 7.24 -3.31
CA SER A 65 13.66 5.88 -3.90
C SER A 65 12.44 5.11 -3.40
N ASP A 66 12.07 4.05 -4.10
CA ASP A 66 11.01 3.15 -3.67
C ASP A 66 11.38 2.40 -2.39
N GLU A 67 12.65 2.04 -2.17
CA GLU A 67 13.08 1.53 -0.85
C GLU A 67 12.83 2.56 0.25
N TYR A 68 13.13 3.83 -0.03
CA TYR A 68 12.92 4.89 0.95
C TYR A 68 11.43 5.13 1.24
N LEU A 69 10.57 5.02 0.22
CA LEU A 69 9.12 5.03 0.39
C LEU A 69 8.64 3.85 1.24
N VAL A 70 9.10 2.64 0.94
CA VAL A 70 8.72 1.40 1.65
C VAL A 70 9.17 1.42 3.10
N ASP A 71 10.41 1.85 3.37
CA ASP A 71 10.95 1.98 4.72
C ASP A 71 10.17 3.00 5.56
N ALA A 72 9.83 4.14 4.97
CA ALA A 72 9.00 5.15 5.63
C ALA A 72 7.58 4.64 5.94
N LEU A 73 6.96 3.90 5.01
CA LEU A 73 5.65 3.29 5.23
C LEU A 73 5.70 2.22 6.32
N CYS A 74 6.70 1.33 6.30
CA CYS A 74 6.92 0.33 7.35
C CYS A 74 7.08 1.00 8.72
N THR A 75 7.90 2.05 8.81
CA THR A 75 8.12 2.79 10.06
C THR A 75 6.83 3.44 10.57
N CYS A 76 6.10 4.16 9.71
CA CYS A 76 4.89 4.89 10.12
C CYS A 76 3.71 3.97 10.45
N LEU A 77 3.60 2.83 9.76
CA LEU A 77 2.48 1.90 9.96
C LEU A 77 2.78 0.83 11.02
N SER A 78 3.99 0.77 11.57
CA SER A 78 4.45 -0.40 12.34
C SER A 78 4.35 -1.69 11.52
N GLY A 79 4.89 -1.65 10.32
CA GLY A 79 4.92 -2.76 9.37
C GLY A 79 6.33 -3.24 9.05
N ARG A 80 6.39 -4.33 8.29
CA ARG A 80 7.64 -4.91 7.78
C ARG A 80 7.45 -5.43 6.36
N VAL A 81 8.54 -5.42 5.60
CA VAL A 81 8.58 -6.06 4.28
C VAL A 81 8.55 -7.58 4.44
N ILE A 82 7.79 -8.26 3.59
CA ILE A 82 7.73 -9.71 3.50
C ILE A 82 8.35 -10.15 2.17
N GLY A 83 9.44 -10.91 2.24
CA GLY A 83 10.18 -11.36 1.07
C GLY A 83 11.01 -10.26 0.41
N GLU A 84 11.48 -10.55 -0.79
CA GLU A 84 12.27 -9.62 -1.62
C GLU A 84 11.36 -8.87 -2.60
N PRO A 85 11.72 -7.64 -3.01
CA PRO A 85 10.98 -6.92 -4.04
C PRO A 85 10.99 -7.67 -5.38
N GLU A 86 9.87 -7.64 -6.09
CA GLU A 86 9.73 -8.29 -7.39
C GLU A 86 9.74 -7.27 -8.52
N GLU A 87 10.54 -7.52 -9.55
CA GLU A 87 10.54 -6.75 -10.80
C GLU A 87 9.23 -6.96 -11.59
N LYS A 88 8.62 -5.85 -12.03
CA LYS A 88 7.36 -5.84 -12.79
C LYS A 88 7.53 -5.06 -14.10
N PRO A 89 6.60 -5.22 -15.08
CA PRO A 89 6.64 -4.48 -16.33
C PRO A 89 6.75 -2.96 -16.12
N HIS A 90 7.43 -2.31 -17.08
CA HIS A 90 7.71 -0.86 -17.08
C HIS A 90 8.65 -0.39 -15.95
N GLY A 91 9.51 -1.29 -15.45
CA GLY A 91 10.53 -0.97 -14.45
C GLY A 91 9.95 -0.71 -13.06
N ARG A 92 8.71 -1.12 -12.81
CA ARG A 92 8.07 -1.03 -11.50
C ARG A 92 8.60 -2.15 -10.61
N ARG A 93 8.77 -1.87 -9.32
CA ARG A 93 9.03 -2.90 -8.31
C ARG A 93 7.82 -3.08 -7.40
N ALA A 94 7.47 -4.32 -7.11
CA ALA A 94 6.39 -4.69 -6.20
C ALA A 94 6.95 -5.11 -4.84
N TRP A 95 6.32 -4.61 -3.78
CA TRP A 95 6.72 -4.81 -2.40
C TRP A 95 5.51 -5.32 -1.60
N ILE A 96 5.72 -6.30 -0.73
CA ILE A 96 4.68 -6.78 0.18
C ILE A 96 5.00 -6.25 1.57
N ILE A 97 4.08 -5.50 2.18
CA ILE A 97 4.21 -4.95 3.53
C ILE A 97 3.14 -5.57 4.43
N GLN A 98 3.58 -6.28 5.47
CA GLN A 98 2.70 -6.74 6.55
C GLN A 98 2.68 -5.68 7.65
N VAL A 99 1.50 -5.12 7.94
CA VAL A 99 1.30 -4.17 9.04
C VAL A 99 0.82 -4.94 10.27
N ASP A 100 1.39 -4.66 11.44
CA ASP A 100 0.98 -5.34 12.66
C ASP A 100 -0.48 -5.03 13.03
N GLY A 101 -1.23 -6.07 13.40
CA GLY A 101 -2.67 -5.96 13.70
C GLY A 101 -3.59 -5.96 12.47
N TRP A 102 -3.05 -6.01 11.25
CA TRP A 102 -3.83 -6.07 10.01
C TRP A 102 -3.69 -7.42 9.31
N VAL A 103 -4.79 -7.93 8.78
CA VAL A 103 -4.80 -9.25 8.10
C VAL A 103 -4.40 -9.13 6.63
N LYS A 104 -4.86 -8.07 5.94
CA LYS A 104 -4.55 -7.84 4.52
C LYS A 104 -3.16 -7.23 4.42
N ASN A 105 -2.26 -7.89 3.69
CA ASN A 105 -0.97 -7.30 3.33
C ASN A 105 -1.19 -6.09 2.42
N ILE A 106 -0.31 -5.10 2.47
CA ILE A 106 -0.24 -4.08 1.43
C ILE A 106 0.61 -4.65 0.29
N ASP A 107 0.01 -4.79 -0.89
CA ASP A 107 0.74 -5.03 -2.14
C ASP A 107 1.02 -3.66 -2.75
N LEU A 108 2.26 -3.19 -2.62
CA LEU A 108 2.71 -1.88 -3.07
C LEU A 108 3.56 -1.98 -4.33
N SER A 109 2.96 -1.57 -5.44
CA SER A 109 3.59 -1.42 -6.74
C SER A 109 4.19 -0.01 -6.89
N VAL A 110 5.51 0.14 -6.98
CA VAL A 110 6.18 1.45 -7.10
C VAL A 110 6.78 1.67 -8.48
N MET A 111 6.28 2.66 -9.22
CA MET A 111 6.82 3.03 -10.53
C MET A 111 8.24 3.61 -10.41
N PRO A 112 9.12 3.38 -11.42
CA PRO A 112 10.47 3.90 -11.39
C PRO A 112 10.47 5.43 -11.46
N ARG A 113 11.46 6.04 -10.82
CA ARG A 113 11.82 7.44 -11.05
C ARG A 113 12.56 7.51 -12.38
N VAL A 114 12.11 8.36 -13.30
CA VAL A 114 12.83 8.67 -14.55
C VAL A 114 14.23 9.20 -14.27
#